data_AF-A0A3D5NPV2-F1
#
_entry.id   AF-A0A3D5NPV2-F1
#
_cell.length_a   1.000
_cell.length_b   1.000
_cell.length_c   1.000
_cell.angle_alpha   90.00
_cell.angle_beta   90.00
_cell.angle_gamma   90.00
#
_symmetry.space_group_name_H-M   'P 1'
#
loop_
_entity.id
_entity.type
_entity.pdbx_description
1 polymer ?
#
loop_
_entity_poly.entity_id
_entity_poly.type
_entity_poly.pdbx_seq_one_letter_code
_entity_poly.pdbx_strand_id
1 'polypeptide(L)'
;GGYCLPKDTKQLLANYADVPQNIMSAIVDANRTRKDHVADMIVKRNPKIVGIYRLTMKTDSDNFRQSAIQGVMKRIKAKGIEVVVFEPALDADDFYNSRVIKDFNEFKKISDVIVANRLSDEIRDVVDKVYTRDLFSRD
;
A
#
# COMPACT_ATOMS: atom_id res chain seq x y z
N GLY A 1 1.05 -9.88 1.08
CA GLY A 1 0.27 -9.23 2.16
C GLY A 1 -0.98 -10.03 2.40
N GLY A 2 -2.09 -9.39 2.82
CA GLY A 2 -3.33 -10.11 3.19
C GLY A 2 -3.29 -10.58 4.64
N TYR A 3 -4.35 -11.23 5.13
CA TYR A 3 -4.46 -11.59 6.55
C TYR A 3 -3.58 -12.79 6.96
N CYS A 4 -3.58 -13.86 6.17
CA CYS A 4 -2.92 -15.12 6.57
C CYS A 4 -1.40 -15.04 6.39
N LEU A 5 -0.90 -14.73 5.19
CA LEU A 5 0.53 -14.81 4.87
C LEU A 5 1.46 -14.03 5.82
N PRO A 6 1.21 -12.75 6.17
CA PRO A 6 2.08 -12.00 7.07
C PRO A 6 2.01 -12.48 8.52
N LYS A 7 0.85 -12.99 8.96
CA LYS A 7 0.66 -13.56 10.30
C LYS A 7 1.37 -14.89 10.40
N ASP A 8 1.12 -15.78 9.47
CA ASP A 8 1.60 -17.16 9.48
C ASP A 8 3.12 -17.22 9.34
N THR A 9 3.71 -16.38 8.48
CA THR A 9 5.19 -16.31 8.34
C THR A 9 5.88 -15.80 9.60
N LYS A 10 5.30 -14.82 10.30
CA LYS A 10 5.84 -14.33 11.59
C LYS A 10 5.67 -15.34 12.71
N GLN A 11 4.52 -16.00 12.77
CA GLN A 11 4.25 -17.04 13.76
C GLN A 11 5.16 -18.24 13.53
N LEU A 12 5.34 -18.66 12.28
CA LEU A 12 6.27 -19.72 11.92
C LEU A 12 7.70 -19.35 12.29
N LEU A 13 8.15 -18.12 11.99
CA LEU A 13 9.47 -17.64 12.42
C LEU A 13 9.63 -17.68 13.95
N ALA A 14 8.62 -17.27 14.71
CA ALA A 14 8.65 -17.34 16.17
C ALA A 14 8.75 -18.78 16.70
N ASN A 15 8.07 -19.73 16.04
CA ASN A 15 8.15 -21.16 16.40
C ASN A 15 9.53 -21.77 16.11
N TYR A 16 10.29 -21.20 15.17
CA TYR A 16 11.67 -21.61 14.89
C TYR A 16 12.67 -21.06 15.92
N ALA A 17 12.24 -20.25 16.91
CA ALA A 17 12.99 -19.74 18.06
C ALA A 17 14.52 -19.91 17.99
N ASP A 18 15.03 -21.07 18.45
CA ASP A 18 16.47 -21.38 18.56
C ASP A 18 17.00 -22.29 17.44
N VAL A 19 16.16 -22.67 16.49
CA VAL A 19 16.54 -23.48 15.32
C VAL A 19 17.27 -22.60 14.31
N PRO A 20 18.55 -22.86 14.01
CA PRO A 20 19.30 -22.06 13.03
C PRO A 20 18.65 -22.16 11.64
N GLN A 21 18.18 -21.03 11.11
CA GLN A 21 17.60 -20.92 9.79
C GLN A 21 17.81 -19.51 9.23
N ASN A 22 17.85 -19.41 7.90
CA ASN A 22 17.95 -18.11 7.20
C ASN A 22 16.69 -17.77 6.39
N ILE A 23 15.98 -18.77 5.88
CA ILE A 23 14.88 -18.57 4.91
C ILE A 23 13.67 -17.90 5.56
N MET A 24 13.25 -18.35 6.75
CA MET A 24 12.05 -17.80 7.39
C MET A 24 12.26 -16.34 7.79
N SER A 25 13.45 -16.03 8.33
CA SER A 25 13.85 -14.65 8.64
C SER A 25 13.87 -13.79 7.37
N ALA A 26 14.49 -14.28 6.29
CA ALA A 26 14.58 -13.57 5.02
C ALA A 26 13.20 -13.27 4.40
N ILE A 27 12.21 -14.16 4.52
CA ILE A 27 10.85 -13.94 4.02
C ILE A 27 10.19 -12.76 4.74
N VAL A 28 10.29 -12.71 6.07
CA VAL A 28 9.71 -11.63 6.87
C VAL A 28 10.43 -10.30 6.59
N ASP A 29 11.76 -10.32 6.55
CA ASP A 29 12.59 -9.15 6.32
C ASP A 29 12.47 -8.60 4.89
N ALA A 30 12.38 -9.46 3.88
CA ALA A 30 12.20 -9.03 2.48
C ALA A 30 10.93 -8.19 2.31
N ASN A 31 9.84 -8.53 3.01
CA ASN A 31 8.61 -7.76 2.97
C ASN A 31 8.74 -6.39 3.67
N ARG A 32 9.61 -6.27 4.69
CA ARG A 32 9.96 -4.98 5.32
C ARG A 32 10.76 -4.13 4.32
N THR A 33 11.87 -4.67 3.82
CA THR A 33 12.75 -4.02 2.83
C THR A 33 11.98 -3.53 1.61
N ARG A 34 11.04 -4.34 1.11
CA ARG A 34 10.20 -3.95 -0.03
C ARG A 34 9.33 -2.73 0.27
N LYS A 35 8.71 -2.67 1.45
CA LYS A 35 7.87 -1.54 1.85
C LYS A 35 8.68 -0.27 2.08
N ASP A 36 9.87 -0.40 2.67
CA ASP A 36 10.81 0.72 2.82
C ASP A 36 11.17 1.29 1.45
N HIS A 37 11.64 0.43 0.55
CA HIS A 37 12.01 0.83 -0.81
C HIS A 37 10.85 1.51 -1.57
N VAL A 38 9.64 0.94 -1.52
CA VAL A 38 8.48 1.54 -2.20
C VAL A 38 8.15 2.92 -1.63
N ALA A 39 8.14 3.08 -0.31
CA ALA A 39 7.88 4.36 0.32
C ALA A 39 8.96 5.39 -0.05
N ASP A 40 10.24 5.02 -0.03
CA ASP A 40 11.34 5.91 -0.39
C ASP A 40 11.24 6.37 -1.86
N MET A 41 10.84 5.50 -2.77
CA MET A 41 10.63 5.86 -4.17
C MET A 41 9.48 6.86 -4.37
N ILE A 42 8.43 6.77 -3.56
CA ILE A 42 7.31 7.73 -3.57
C ILE A 42 7.76 9.07 -2.97
N VAL A 43 8.45 9.04 -1.82
CA VAL A 43 8.97 10.22 -1.12
C VAL A 43 9.95 11.00 -2.00
N LYS A 44 10.81 10.32 -2.77
CA LYS A 44 11.76 10.96 -3.71
C LYS A 44 11.10 11.82 -4.79
N ARG A 45 9.79 11.65 -5.05
CA ARG A 45 9.03 12.53 -5.95
C ARG A 45 8.64 13.87 -5.29
N ASN A 46 8.99 14.07 -4.02
CA ASN A 46 8.63 15.24 -3.19
C ASN A 46 7.13 15.63 -3.24
N PRO A 47 6.17 14.68 -3.10
CA PRO A 47 4.75 15.01 -3.09
C PRO A 47 4.38 15.76 -1.79
N LYS A 48 3.41 16.67 -1.88
CA LYS A 48 2.74 17.22 -0.69
C LYS A 48 1.62 16.30 -0.23
N ILE A 49 0.85 15.75 -1.18
CA ILE A 49 -0.25 14.83 -0.94
C ILE A 49 -0.05 13.55 -1.77
N VAL A 50 -0.07 12.40 -1.09
CA VAL A 50 -0.08 11.07 -1.72
C VAL A 50 -1.49 10.48 -1.66
N GLY A 51 -2.05 10.16 -2.81
CA GLY A 51 -3.31 9.42 -2.92
C GLY A 51 -3.07 7.92 -2.96
N ILE A 52 -3.74 7.17 -2.09
CA ILE A 52 -3.78 5.70 -2.14
C ILE A 52 -5.02 5.28 -2.91
N TYR A 53 -4.82 4.75 -4.11
CA TYR A 53 -5.89 4.26 -4.97
C TYR A 53 -6.13 2.78 -4.71
N ARG A 54 -7.32 2.48 -4.17
CA ARG A 54 -7.77 1.17 -3.69
C ARG A 54 -6.90 0.62 -2.54
N LEU A 55 -7.56 0.11 -1.51
CA LEU A 55 -6.92 -0.60 -0.41
C LEU A 55 -6.87 -2.11 -0.65
N THR A 56 -7.70 -2.60 -1.56
CA THR A 56 -7.79 -4.02 -1.92
C THR A 56 -6.51 -4.52 -2.59
N MET A 57 -6.18 -5.78 -2.31
CA MET A 57 -5.03 -6.46 -2.94
C MET A 57 -5.43 -7.23 -4.21
N LYS A 58 -6.73 -7.53 -4.34
CA LYS A 58 -7.37 -8.21 -5.46
C LYS A 58 -8.71 -7.51 -5.71
N THR A 59 -9.14 -7.49 -6.96
CA THR A 59 -10.52 -7.18 -7.32
C THR A 59 -11.42 -8.10 -6.47
N ASP A 60 -12.40 -7.53 -5.75
CA ASP A 60 -13.37 -8.24 -4.89
C ASP A 60 -12.91 -8.75 -3.52
N SER A 61 -11.93 -8.10 -2.86
CA SER A 61 -11.56 -8.44 -1.47
C SER A 61 -11.85 -7.32 -0.47
N ASP A 62 -12.77 -7.57 0.47
CA ASP A 62 -13.13 -6.63 1.55
C ASP A 62 -12.10 -6.58 2.71
N ASN A 63 -10.97 -7.28 2.56
CA ASN A 63 -10.02 -7.50 3.66
C ASN A 63 -8.90 -6.45 3.68
N PHE A 64 -9.26 -5.21 3.98
CA PHE A 64 -8.33 -4.07 4.00
C PHE A 64 -7.39 -4.08 5.21
N ARG A 65 -7.72 -4.81 6.29
CA ARG A 65 -7.08 -4.74 7.61
C ARG A 65 -5.60 -5.16 7.63
N GLN A 66 -5.12 -5.95 6.65
CA GLN A 66 -3.71 -6.33 6.54
C GLN A 66 -3.13 -6.11 5.13
N SER A 67 -3.64 -5.11 4.41
CA SER A 67 -3.08 -4.74 3.11
C SER A 67 -1.64 -4.24 3.28
N ALA A 68 -0.76 -4.62 2.34
CA ALA A 68 0.64 -4.19 2.32
C ALA A 68 0.76 -2.67 2.23
N ILE A 69 -0.26 -2.01 1.68
CA ILE A 69 -0.33 -0.57 1.49
C ILE A 69 -0.30 0.19 2.82
N GLN A 70 -0.85 -0.36 3.90
CA GLN A 70 -0.81 0.29 5.23
C GLN A 70 0.63 0.49 5.71
N GLY A 71 1.51 -0.48 5.46
CA GLY A 71 2.91 -0.39 5.81
C GLY A 71 3.64 0.70 5.03
N VAL A 72 3.22 0.94 3.78
CA VAL A 72 3.72 2.02 2.92
C VAL A 72 3.16 3.37 3.40
N MET A 73 1.86 3.48 3.66
CA MET A 73 1.21 4.68 4.21
C MET A 73 1.90 5.15 5.49
N LYS A 74 2.17 4.24 6.44
CA LYS A 74 2.87 4.57 7.69
C LYS A 74 4.23 5.21 7.45
N ARG A 75 5.00 4.72 6.47
CA ARG A 75 6.33 5.24 6.14
C ARG A 75 6.27 6.62 5.49
N ILE A 76 5.31 6.83 4.59
CA ILE A 76 5.08 8.11 3.93
C ILE A 76 4.66 9.17 4.95
N LYS A 77 3.68 8.85 5.81
CA LYS A 77 3.21 9.76 6.87
C LYS A 77 4.30 10.08 7.88
N ALA A 78 5.20 9.14 8.18
CA ALA A 78 6.35 9.38 9.05
C ALA A 78 7.34 10.43 8.49
N LYS A 79 7.26 10.78 7.19
CA LYS A 79 7.99 11.88 6.58
C LYS A 79 7.23 13.21 6.59
N GLY A 80 6.07 13.28 7.23
CA GLY A 80 5.23 14.47 7.29
C GLY A 80 4.39 14.72 6.03
N ILE A 81 4.34 13.76 5.11
CA ILE A 81 3.57 13.86 3.86
C ILE A 81 2.12 13.46 4.14
N GLU A 82 1.19 14.25 3.65
CA GLU A 82 -0.24 13.95 3.78
C GLU A 82 -0.60 12.74 2.90
N VAL A 83 -1.44 11.86 3.45
CA VAL A 83 -1.95 10.71 2.72
C VAL A 83 -3.47 10.74 2.72
N VAL A 84 -4.07 10.60 1.55
CA VAL A 84 -5.52 10.46 1.32
C VAL A 84 -5.81 9.12 0.66
N VAL A 85 -7.02 8.61 0.81
CA VAL A 85 -7.41 7.28 0.32
C VAL A 85 -8.64 7.40 -0.56
N PHE A 86 -8.66 6.66 -1.67
CA PHE A 86 -9.88 6.39 -2.43
C PHE A 86 -10.16 4.89 -2.41
N GLU A 87 -11.25 4.51 -1.74
CA GLU A 87 -11.74 3.13 -1.70
C GLU A 87 -13.27 3.13 -1.66
N PRO A 88 -13.95 2.90 -2.80
CA PRO A 88 -15.40 2.87 -2.89
C PRO A 88 -16.05 1.84 -1.94
N ALA A 89 -15.37 0.73 -1.67
CA ALA A 89 -15.88 -0.31 -0.78
C ALA A 89 -15.68 0.01 0.71
N LEU A 90 -15.02 1.12 1.05
CA LEU A 90 -14.80 1.54 2.43
C LEU A 90 -15.83 2.60 2.83
N ASP A 91 -16.79 2.19 3.65
CA ASP A 91 -17.77 3.09 4.26
C ASP A 91 -17.25 3.72 5.56
N ALA A 92 -16.22 4.56 5.44
CA ALA A 92 -15.69 5.38 6.51
C ALA A 92 -15.18 6.72 5.96
N ASP A 93 -15.09 7.74 6.82
CA ASP A 93 -14.55 9.07 6.49
C ASP A 93 -13.02 9.12 6.60
N ASP A 94 -12.44 8.22 7.39
CA ASP A 94 -11.01 8.10 7.57
C ASP A 94 -10.55 6.63 7.62
N PHE A 95 -9.29 6.43 7.25
CA PHE A 95 -8.60 5.15 7.36
C PHE A 95 -7.18 5.41 7.83
N TYR A 96 -6.79 4.89 9.00
CA TYR A 96 -5.45 5.11 9.57
C TYR A 96 -5.11 6.62 9.73
N ASN A 97 -6.07 7.42 10.20
CA ASN A 97 -5.95 8.88 10.33
C ASN A 97 -5.65 9.58 8.99
N SER A 98 -6.16 9.03 7.88
CA SER A 98 -6.04 9.58 6.54
C SER A 98 -7.43 9.71 5.96
N ARG A 99 -7.73 10.87 5.37
CA ARG A 99 -9.05 11.18 4.82
C ARG A 99 -9.41 10.22 3.69
N VAL A 100 -10.62 9.69 3.71
CA VAL A 100 -11.19 8.90 2.62
C VAL A 100 -11.97 9.83 1.71
N ILE A 101 -11.48 10.03 0.50
CA ILE A 101 -12.11 10.87 -0.50
C ILE A 101 -13.12 10.01 -1.28
N LYS A 102 -14.37 10.43 -1.29
CA LYS A 102 -15.47 9.70 -1.95
C LYS A 102 -15.62 10.09 -3.42
N ASP A 103 -15.30 11.34 -3.77
CA ASP A 103 -15.31 11.81 -5.16
C ASP A 103 -13.99 11.46 -5.85
N PHE A 104 -14.08 10.65 -6.90
CA PHE A 104 -12.89 10.16 -7.60
C PHE A 104 -12.14 11.27 -8.36
N ASN A 105 -12.85 12.29 -8.86
CA ASN A 105 -12.23 13.41 -9.56
C ASN A 105 -11.50 14.33 -8.59
N GLU A 106 -12.05 14.58 -7.41
CA GLU A 106 -11.40 15.27 -6.31
C GLU A 106 -10.14 14.53 -5.90
N PHE A 107 -10.21 13.21 -5.67
CA PHE A 107 -9.06 12.38 -5.33
C PHE A 107 -7.94 12.53 -6.37
N LYS A 108 -8.28 12.41 -7.66
CA LYS A 108 -7.31 12.61 -8.75
C LYS A 108 -6.74 14.02 -8.72
N LYS A 109 -7.54 15.05 -8.47
CA LYS A 109 -7.10 16.45 -8.50
C LYS A 109 -6.13 16.78 -7.36
N ILE A 110 -6.43 16.35 -6.13
CA ILE A 110 -5.63 16.72 -4.94
C ILE A 110 -4.34 15.91 -4.78
N SER A 111 -4.27 14.72 -5.40
CA SER A 111 -3.11 13.84 -5.28
C SER A 111 -1.98 14.28 -6.21
N ASP A 112 -0.80 14.57 -5.65
CA ASP A 112 0.42 14.84 -6.41
C ASP A 112 1.01 13.54 -6.97
N VAL A 113 0.91 12.46 -6.18
CA VAL A 113 1.28 11.10 -6.59
C VAL A 113 0.17 10.15 -6.18
N ILE A 114 -0.26 9.30 -7.11
CA ILE A 114 -1.26 8.26 -6.86
C ILE A 114 -0.55 6.91 -6.77
N VAL A 115 -0.60 6.27 -5.61
CA VAL A 115 -0.05 4.93 -5.40
C VAL A 115 -1.12 3.91 -5.69
N ALA A 116 -0.87 3.04 -6.64
CA ALA A 116 -1.76 1.94 -7.00
C ALA A 116 -0.99 0.63 -6.99
N ASN A 117 -1.56 -0.41 -6.38
CA ASN A 117 -0.95 -1.75 -6.45
C ASN A 117 -1.12 -2.38 -7.84
N ARG A 118 -2.19 -2.00 -8.55
CA ARG A 118 -2.49 -2.41 -9.92
C ARG A 118 -2.91 -1.22 -10.75
N LEU A 119 -2.52 -1.23 -12.02
CA LEU A 119 -2.98 -0.20 -12.94
C LEU A 119 -4.40 -0.55 -13.43
N SER A 120 -5.32 0.40 -13.32
CA SER A 120 -6.68 0.27 -13.85
C SER A 120 -6.97 1.37 -14.87
N ASP A 121 -7.93 1.11 -15.75
CA ASP A 121 -8.34 2.04 -16.80
C ASP A 121 -8.81 3.39 -16.22
N GLU A 122 -9.42 3.36 -15.02
CA GLU A 122 -9.91 4.53 -14.28
C GLU A 122 -8.84 5.59 -13.93
N ILE A 123 -7.56 5.19 -13.87
CA ILE A 123 -6.42 6.09 -13.54
C ILE A 123 -5.45 6.26 -14.71
N ARG A 124 -5.76 5.75 -15.90
CA ARG A 124 -4.89 5.89 -17.08
C ARG A 124 -4.78 7.34 -17.54
N ASP A 125 -5.82 8.15 -17.33
CA ASP A 125 -5.84 9.58 -17.67
C ASP A 125 -4.85 10.41 -16.83
N VAL A 126 -4.38 9.88 -15.69
CA VAL A 126 -3.43 10.52 -14.77
C VAL A 126 -2.16 9.67 -14.56
N VAL A 127 -1.81 8.84 -15.55
CA VAL A 127 -0.71 7.86 -15.45
C VAL A 127 0.65 8.49 -15.14
N ASP A 128 0.88 9.73 -15.54
CA ASP A 128 2.10 10.50 -15.31
C ASP A 128 2.43 10.65 -13.81
N LYS A 129 1.39 10.73 -12.98
CA LYS A 129 1.52 10.82 -11.52
C LYS A 129 1.19 9.53 -10.78
N VAL A 130 0.91 8.44 -11.51
CA VAL A 130 0.74 7.13 -10.89
C VAL A 130 2.10 6.52 -10.56
N TYR A 131 2.23 5.99 -9.34
CA TYR A 131 3.29 5.09 -8.93
C TYR A 131 2.71 3.68 -8.78
N THR A 132 3.14 2.78 -9.64
CA THR A 132 2.82 1.36 -9.57
C THR A 132 4.05 0.52 -9.86
N ARG A 133 4.06 -0.72 -9.35
CA ARG A 133 5.06 -1.74 -9.68
C ARG A 133 4.43 -2.93 -10.40
N ASP A 134 3.18 -2.78 -10.80
CA ASP A 134 2.50 -3.70 -11.71
C ASP A 134 3.18 -3.68 -13.08
N LEU A 135 3.46 -4.86 -13.62
CA LEU A 135 4.11 -5.03 -14.92
C LEU A 135 3.19 -5.71 -15.94
N PHE A 136 2.25 -6.51 -15.47
CA PHE A 136 1.44 -7.37 -16.33
C PHE A 136 -0.03 -6.98 -16.35
N SER A 137 -0.47 -6.09 -15.45
CA SER A 137 -1.89 -5.72 -15.28
C SER A 137 -2.80 -6.94 -15.16
N ARG A 138 -2.26 -8.02 -14.58
CA ARG A 138 -2.84 -9.35 -14.44
C ARG A 138 -2.40 -9.88 -13.08
N ASP A 139 -3.31 -10.59 -12.42
CA ASP A 139 -3.31 -10.71 -10.96
C ASP A 139 -4.70 -10.40 -10.45
#